data_AF-B8I2S8-F1
#
_entry.id   AF-B8I2S8-F1
#
_cell.length_a   1.000
_cell.length_b   1.000
_cell.length_c   1.000
_cell.angle_alpha   90.00
_cell.angle_beta   90.00
_cell.angle_gamma   90.00
#
_symmetry.space_group_name_H-M   'P 1'
#
loop_
_entity.id
_entity.type
_entity.pdbx_description
1 polymer ?
#
loop_
_entity_poly.entity_id
_entity_poly.type
_entity_poly.pdbx_seq_one_letter_code
_entity_poly.pdbx_strand_id
1 'polypeptide(L)'
;MTNNLKWKKAAVCIFPLAIIIIAYFLRNQLIYLGTLFPSCPSYTYLNIYCPGCGNTRSVQHLLKGDILGSIRFNPIPLLGIILSILAYIELITYVFGRHRKIFPRNRTFWWTLVVISSVYFVVRNFIRPF
;
A
#
# COMPACT_ATOMS: atom_id res chain seq x y z
N MET A 1 -1.74 34.16 -14.73
CA MET A 1 -1.01 32.97 -14.20
C MET A 1 -1.48 32.49 -12.83
N THR A 2 -2.16 33.31 -12.01
CA THR A 2 -2.61 32.97 -10.64
C THR A 2 -3.77 31.95 -10.58
N ASN A 3 -4.66 31.93 -11.57
CA ASN A 3 -5.79 30.98 -11.61
C ASN A 3 -5.33 29.52 -11.64
N ASN A 4 -4.30 29.20 -12.44
CA ASN A 4 -3.78 27.83 -12.53
C ASN A 4 -3.19 27.33 -11.20
N LEU A 5 -2.64 28.23 -10.37
CA LEU A 5 -2.09 27.84 -9.06
C LEU A 5 -3.19 27.57 -8.02
N LYS A 6 -4.29 28.34 -8.06
CA LYS A 6 -5.46 28.11 -7.19
C LYS A 6 -6.11 26.75 -7.47
N TRP A 7 -6.32 26.42 -8.75
CA TRP A 7 -6.87 25.12 -9.17
C TRP A 7 -5.96 23.95 -8.80
N LYS A 8 -4.63 24.08 -8.97
CA LYS A 8 -3.68 23.05 -8.54
C LYS A 8 -3.75 22.78 -7.03
N LYS A 9 -3.82 23.82 -6.21
CA LYS A 9 -3.96 23.68 -4.74
C LYS A 9 -5.27 23.01 -4.36
N ALA A 10 -6.38 23.42 -4.97
CA ALA A 10 -7.69 22.80 -4.73
C ALA A 10 -7.70 21.32 -5.12
N ALA A 11 -7.18 20.98 -6.31
CA ALA A 11 -7.11 19.60 -6.80
C ALA A 11 -6.32 18.69 -5.85
N VAL A 12 -5.17 19.15 -5.35
CA VAL A 12 -4.33 18.38 -4.42
C VAL A 12 -4.99 18.22 -3.04
N CYS A 13 -5.81 19.15 -2.58
CA CYS A 13 -6.56 18.94 -1.34
C CYS A 13 -7.74 17.97 -1.52
N ILE A 14 -8.42 18.03 -2.68
CA ILE A 14 -9.63 17.25 -2.95
C ILE A 14 -9.31 15.79 -3.31
N PHE A 15 -8.22 15.54 -4.03
CA PHE A 15 -7.84 14.22 -4.51
C PHE A 15 -7.80 13.10 -3.44
N PRO A 16 -7.15 13.26 -2.26
CA PRO A 16 -7.08 12.19 -1.27
C PRO A 16 -8.44 11.94 -0.62
N LEU A 17 -9.24 12.99 -0.39
CA LEU A 17 -10.60 12.87 0.12
C LEU A 17 -11.48 12.09 -0.87
N ALA A 18 -11.39 12.42 -2.16
CA ALA A 18 -12.09 11.68 -3.20
C ALA A 18 -11.69 10.20 -3.24
N ILE A 19 -10.38 9.88 -3.16
CA ILE A 19 -9.90 8.50 -3.10
C ILE A 19 -10.46 7.76 -1.89
N ILE A 20 -10.40 8.35 -0.69
CA ILE A 20 -10.89 7.72 0.53
C ILE A 20 -12.39 7.46 0.45
N ILE A 21 -13.17 8.45 -0.03
CA ILE A 21 -14.61 8.32 -0.21
C ILE A 21 -14.93 7.19 -1.21
N ILE A 22 -14.29 7.22 -2.39
CA ILE A 22 -14.48 6.18 -3.42
C ILE A 22 -14.09 4.80 -2.88
N ALA A 23 -12.95 4.68 -2.19
CA ALA A 23 -12.50 3.42 -1.60
C ALA A 23 -13.48 2.92 -0.53
N TYR A 24 -14.04 3.81 0.30
CA TYR A 24 -15.03 3.46 1.31
C TYR A 24 -16.32 2.92 0.70
N PHE A 25 -16.84 3.54 -0.36
CA PHE A 25 -18.04 3.09 -1.06
C PHE A 25 -17.80 1.80 -1.86
N LEU A 26 -16.64 1.67 -2.50
CA LEU A 26 -16.28 0.48 -3.29
C LEU A 26 -15.74 -0.68 -2.44
N ARG A 27 -15.55 -0.51 -1.13
CA ARG A 27 -14.88 -1.51 -0.28
C ARG A 27 -15.52 -2.91 -0.37
N ASN A 28 -16.85 -2.99 -0.38
CA ASN A 28 -17.56 -4.27 -0.42
C ASN A 28 -17.33 -4.97 -1.77
N GLN A 29 -17.37 -4.19 -2.86
CA GLN A 29 -17.08 -4.70 -4.21
C GLN A 29 -15.63 -5.18 -4.31
N LEU A 30 -14.68 -4.40 -3.78
CA LEU A 30 -13.25 -4.76 -3.76
C LEU A 30 -12.99 -6.02 -2.94
N ILE A 31 -13.63 -6.16 -1.78
CA ILE A 31 -13.52 -7.36 -0.94
C ILE A 31 -14.11 -8.57 -1.68
N TYR A 32 -15.29 -8.41 -2.31
CA TYR A 32 -15.94 -9.45 -3.09
C TYR A 32 -15.08 -9.92 -4.27
N LEU A 33 -14.52 -8.99 -5.07
CA LEU A 33 -13.56 -9.31 -6.12
C LEU A 33 -12.37 -10.11 -5.59
N GLY A 34 -11.90 -9.79 -4.39
CA GLY A 34 -10.86 -10.55 -3.69
C GLY A 34 -11.23 -12.01 -3.39
N THR A 35 -12.51 -12.34 -3.24
CA THR A 35 -12.99 -13.72 -3.01
C THR A 35 -13.13 -14.54 -4.30
N LEU A 36 -13.15 -13.88 -5.46
CA LEU A 36 -13.22 -14.55 -6.77
C LEU A 36 -11.86 -15.07 -7.24
N PHE A 37 -10.77 -14.73 -6.56
CA PHE A 37 -9.45 -15.24 -6.92
C PHE A 37 -9.36 -16.75 -6.68
N PRO A 38 -8.80 -17.52 -7.63
CA PRO A 38 -8.62 -18.95 -7.48
C PRO A 38 -7.63 -19.27 -6.35
N SER A 39 -7.62 -20.55 -5.93
CA SER A 39 -6.63 -21.08 -5.00
C SER A 39 -5.21 -20.79 -5.49
N CYS A 40 -4.32 -20.36 -4.59
CA CYS A 40 -2.94 -20.02 -4.93
C CYS A 40 -2.17 -21.25 -5.45
N PRO A 41 -1.69 -21.28 -6.72
CA PRO A 41 -0.96 -22.42 -7.26
C PRO A 41 0.31 -22.75 -6.46
N SER A 42 1.04 -21.72 -6.02
CA SER A 42 2.25 -21.89 -5.20
C SER A 42 1.96 -22.58 -3.87
N TYR A 43 0.80 -22.29 -3.26
CA TYR A 43 0.40 -22.96 -2.04
C TYR A 43 -0.09 -24.39 -2.33
N THR A 44 -0.91 -24.57 -3.37
CA THR A 44 -1.48 -25.88 -3.72
C THR A 44 -0.40 -26.90 -4.11
N TYR A 45 0.59 -26.50 -4.92
CA TYR A 45 1.60 -27.42 -5.44
C TYR A 45 2.87 -27.49 -4.59
N LEU A 46 3.29 -26.37 -4.00
CA LEU A 46 4.57 -26.26 -3.30
C LEU A 46 4.41 -26.06 -1.79
N ASN A 47 3.19 -25.89 -1.28
CA ASN A 47 2.92 -25.51 0.12
C ASN A 47 3.63 -24.22 0.57
N ILE A 48 3.93 -23.33 -0.38
CA ILE A 48 4.61 -22.05 -0.16
C ILE A 48 3.60 -20.91 -0.25
N TYR A 49 3.58 -20.05 0.78
CA TYR A 49 2.82 -18.80 0.78
C TYR A 49 3.50 -17.77 -0.11
N CYS A 50 2.87 -17.43 -1.23
CA CYS A 50 3.37 -16.41 -2.14
C CYS A 50 3.05 -14.98 -1.61
N PRO A 51 3.90 -13.98 -1.95
CA PRO A 51 3.68 -12.59 -1.56
C PRO A 51 2.35 -12.03 -2.08
N GLY A 52 1.91 -12.49 -3.25
CA GLY A 52 0.71 -12.02 -3.93
C GLY A 52 -0.56 -12.29 -3.11
N CYS A 53 -0.83 -13.55 -2.78
CA CYS A 53 -2.02 -13.90 -2.01
C CYS A 53 -2.01 -13.30 -0.59
N GLY A 54 -0.83 -13.18 0.02
CA GLY A 54 -0.67 -12.46 1.29
C GLY A 54 -1.02 -10.97 1.18
N ASN A 55 -0.64 -10.31 0.08
CA ASN A 55 -1.02 -8.92 -0.19
C ASN A 55 -2.53 -8.76 -0.36
N THR A 56 -3.17 -9.64 -1.13
CA THR A 56 -4.63 -9.58 -1.34
C THR A 56 -5.39 -9.66 -0.02
N ARG A 57 -5.03 -10.62 0.85
CA ARG A 57 -5.63 -10.74 2.19
C ARG A 57 -5.33 -9.53 3.06
N SER A 58 -4.08 -9.05 3.05
CA SER A 58 -3.70 -7.84 3.80
C SER A 58 -4.53 -6.61 3.38
N VAL A 59 -4.75 -6.41 2.08
CA VAL A 59 -5.62 -5.34 1.56
C VAL A 59 -7.08 -5.53 1.97
N GLN A 60 -7.61 -6.75 1.96
CA GLN A 60 -8.97 -7.03 2.46
C GLN A 60 -9.12 -6.65 3.94
N HIS A 61 -8.10 -6.89 4.77
CA HIS A 61 -8.08 -6.44 6.16
C HIS A 61 -8.03 -4.91 6.28
N LEU A 62 -7.20 -4.23 5.47
CA LEU A 62 -7.17 -2.76 5.42
C LEU A 62 -8.53 -2.16 5.02
N LEU A 63 -9.21 -2.74 4.03
CA LEU A 63 -10.54 -2.30 3.59
C LEU A 63 -11.62 -2.51 4.66
N LYS A 64 -11.42 -3.46 5.58
CA LYS A 64 -12.27 -3.67 6.76
C LYS A 64 -11.88 -2.78 7.95
N GLY A 65 -10.77 -2.03 7.85
CA GLY A 65 -10.21 -1.23 8.94
C GLY A 65 -9.35 -2.03 9.95
N ASP A 66 -9.02 -3.28 9.65
CA ASP A 66 -8.20 -4.14 10.52
C ASP A 66 -6.71 -4.02 10.15
N ILE A 67 -6.02 -3.08 10.79
CA ILE A 67 -4.59 -2.82 10.56
C ILE A 67 -3.73 -3.99 11.08
N LEU A 68 -4.09 -4.56 12.23
CA LEU A 68 -3.35 -5.66 12.84
C LEU A 68 -3.42 -6.92 11.98
N GLY A 69 -4.63 -7.26 11.50
CA GLY A 69 -4.81 -8.36 10.56
C GLY A 69 -4.07 -8.13 9.24
N SER A 70 -4.06 -6.89 8.73
CA SER A 70 -3.27 -6.55 7.54
C SER A 70 -1.78 -6.89 7.71
N ILE A 71 -1.17 -6.42 8.81
CA ILE A 71 0.24 -6.66 9.10
C ILE A 71 0.53 -8.16 9.25
N ARG A 72 -0.35 -8.90 9.94
CA ARG A 72 -0.22 -10.36 10.10
C ARG A 72 -0.15 -11.09 8.75
N PHE A 73 -0.97 -10.69 7.78
CA PHE A 73 -0.93 -11.31 6.45
C PHE A 73 0.25 -10.84 5.61
N ASN A 74 0.46 -9.53 5.52
CA ASN A 74 1.62 -8.94 4.86
C ASN A 74 1.75 -7.45 5.25
N PRO A 75 2.90 -6.99 5.77
CA PRO A 75 3.12 -5.57 6.06
C PRO A 75 3.32 -4.71 4.81
N ILE A 76 3.62 -5.30 3.63
CA ILE A 76 3.95 -4.53 2.42
C ILE A 76 2.85 -3.58 1.96
N PRO A 77 1.56 -3.96 1.89
CA PRO A 77 0.50 -3.03 1.50
C PRO A 77 0.42 -1.81 2.41
N LEU A 78 0.60 -2.00 3.73
CA LEU A 78 0.61 -0.90 4.69
C LEU A 78 1.85 0.01 4.49
N LEU A 79 3.03 -0.57 4.26
CA LEU A 79 4.23 0.20 3.92
C LEU A 79 4.04 1.01 2.62
N GLY A 80 3.38 0.43 1.62
CA GLY A 80 3.03 1.10 0.37
C GLY A 80 2.13 2.32 0.60
N ILE A 81 1.13 2.22 1.48
CA ILE A 81 0.28 3.35 1.88
C ILE A 81 1.12 4.44 2.54
N ILE A 82 1.99 4.08 3.50
CA ILE A 82 2.86 5.04 4.20
C ILE A 82 3.77 5.78 3.21
N LEU A 83 4.44 5.06 2.30
CA LEU A 83 5.30 5.66 1.28
C LEU A 83 4.51 6.56 0.32
N SER A 84 3.30 6.16 -0.04
CA SER A 84 2.40 6.96 -0.87
C SER A 84 1.99 8.26 -0.18
N ILE A 85 1.69 8.21 1.12
CA ILE A 85 1.41 9.40 1.94
C ILE A 85 2.63 10.32 1.99
N LEU A 86 3.84 9.79 2.20
CA LEU A 86 5.07 10.60 2.21
C LEU A 86 5.31 11.30 0.86
N ALA A 87 5.13 10.57 -0.24
CA ALA A 87 5.21 11.14 -1.59
C ALA A 87 4.15 12.24 -1.80
N TYR A 88 2.94 12.02 -1.26
CA TYR A 88 1.83 12.96 -1.36
C TYR A 88 2.08 14.24 -0.56
N ILE A 89 2.62 14.13 0.66
CA ILE A 89 3.01 15.27 1.48
C ILE A 89 4.08 16.08 0.76
N GLU A 90 5.08 15.43 0.16
CA GLU A 90 6.09 16.11 -0.65
C GLU A 90 5.44 16.89 -1.81
N LEU A 91 4.50 16.28 -2.54
CA LEU A 91 3.74 16.95 -3.60
C LEU A 91 2.97 18.17 -3.08
N ILE A 92 2.29 18.05 -1.93
CA ILE A 92 1.61 19.18 -1.29
C ILE A 92 2.63 20.28 -1.00
N THR A 93 3.74 19.98 -0.32
CA THR A 93 4.73 21.01 0.04
C THR A 93 5.24 21.74 -1.21
N TYR A 94 5.51 21.00 -2.29
CA TYR A 94 5.93 21.56 -3.57
C TYR A 94 4.90 22.54 -4.16
N VAL A 95 3.61 22.17 -4.19
CA VAL A 95 2.52 23.00 -4.74
C VAL A 95 2.28 24.26 -3.90
N PHE A 96 2.58 24.20 -2.60
CA PHE A 96 2.51 25.34 -1.69
C PHE A 96 3.80 26.18 -1.64
N GLY A 97 4.78 25.89 -2.51
CA GLY A 97 6.03 26.67 -2.63
C GLY A 97 7.10 26.30 -1.59
N ARG A 98 6.94 25.20 -0.85
CA ARG A 98 7.92 24.66 0.08
C ARG A 98 8.59 23.44 -0.52
N HIS A 99 9.85 23.55 -0.93
CA HIS A 99 10.58 22.44 -1.54
C HIS A 99 11.19 21.50 -0.48
N ARG A 100 10.35 20.71 0.21
CA ARG A 100 10.81 19.68 1.16
C ARG A 100 10.88 18.33 0.47
N LYS A 101 12.05 17.69 0.49
CA LYS A 101 12.23 16.31 0.01
C LYS A 101 12.02 15.37 1.20
N ILE A 102 10.92 14.62 1.19
CA ILE A 102 10.53 13.72 2.28
C ILE A 102 10.57 12.26 1.78
N PHE A 103 10.23 12.03 0.53
CA PHE A 103 10.22 10.71 -0.06
C PHE A 103 11.65 10.15 -0.21
N PRO A 104 11.91 8.90 0.25
CA PRO A 104 13.24 8.31 0.19
C PRO A 104 13.64 8.03 -1.26
N ARG A 105 14.63 8.77 -1.76
CA ARG A 105 15.21 8.60 -3.10
C ARG A 105 16.55 7.87 -3.11
N ASN A 106 17.09 7.55 -1.94
CA ASN A 106 18.34 6.83 -1.84
C ASN A 106 18.18 5.41 -2.40
N ARG A 107 19.02 5.03 -3.37
CA ARG A 107 19.01 3.68 -3.95
C ARG A 107 19.25 2.61 -2.88
N THR A 108 20.07 2.91 -1.87
CA THR A 108 20.32 2.00 -0.75
C THR A 108 19.05 1.67 0.02
N PHE A 109 18.15 2.64 0.23
CA PHE A 109 16.88 2.42 0.93
C PHE A 109 15.98 1.43 0.18
N TRP A 110 15.90 1.54 -1.15
CA TRP A 110 15.10 0.64 -1.96
C TRP A 110 15.68 -0.77 -2.00
N TRP A 111 17.00 -0.89 -2.10
CA TRP A 111 17.66 -2.19 -1.99
C TRP A 111 17.47 -2.82 -0.62
N THR A 112 17.64 -2.07 0.48
CA THR A 112 17.38 -2.61 1.82
C THR A 112 15.93 -3.02 1.99
N LEU A 113 14.96 -2.23 1.50
CA LEU A 113 13.55 -2.60 1.54
C LEU A 113 13.27 -3.90 0.78
N VAL A 114 13.84 -4.06 -0.43
CA VAL A 114 13.70 -5.28 -1.23
C VAL A 114 14.34 -6.48 -0.51
N VAL A 115 15.56 -6.33 0.00
CA VAL A 115 16.27 -7.40 0.72
C VAL A 115 15.50 -7.81 1.97
N ILE A 116 15.05 -6.85 2.80
CA ILE A 116 14.26 -7.12 4.00
C ILE A 116 12.95 -7.81 3.65
N SER A 117 12.27 -7.35 2.59
CA SER A 117 11.03 -7.96 2.13
C SER A 117 11.27 -9.41 1.69
N SER A 118 12.29 -9.64 0.87
CA SER A 118 12.70 -10.98 0.42
C SER A 118 13.04 -11.90 1.59
N VAL A 119 13.81 -11.44 2.57
CA VAL A 119 14.12 -12.21 3.79
C VAL A 119 12.85 -12.51 4.57
N TYR A 120 11.98 -11.52 4.80
CA TYR A 120 10.68 -11.74 5.45
C TYR A 120 9.85 -12.81 4.73
N PHE A 121 9.83 -12.79 3.39
CA PHE A 121 9.13 -13.79 2.58
C PHE A 121 9.69 -15.20 2.73
N VAL A 122 11.01 -15.34 2.80
CA VAL A 122 11.64 -16.64 3.03
C VAL A 122 11.33 -17.11 4.45
N VAL A 123 11.61 -16.27 5.45
CA VAL A 123 11.46 -16.60 6.87
C VAL A 123 10.01 -17.00 7.22
N ARG A 124 9.01 -16.25 6.75
CA ARG A 124 7.58 -16.56 7.03
C ARG A 124 7.09 -17.89 6.46
N ASN A 125 7.78 -18.43 5.46
CA ASN A 125 7.43 -19.73 4.87
C ASN A 125 7.89 -20.88 5.78
N PHE A 126 8.98 -20.69 6.52
CA PHE A 126 9.51 -21.67 7.47
C PHE A 126 8.94 -21.49 8.87
N ILE A 127 8.86 -20.25 9.34
CA ILE A 127 8.20 -19.88 10.59
C ILE A 127 6.76 -19.60 10.24
N ARG A 128 5.90 -20.61 10.26
CA ARG A 128 4.45 -20.40 10.19
C ARG A 128 4.03 -19.61 11.44
N PRO A 129 3.71 -18.31 11.35
CA PRO A 129 3.04 -17.66 12.45
C PRO A 129 1.60 -18.19 12.42
N PHE A 130 1.19 -18.83 13.51
CA PHE A 130 -0.13 -19.41 13.78
C PHE A 130 -1.30 -18.84 12.97
#